data_AF-A0A7L7YLU5-F1
#
_entry.id   AF-A0A7L7YLU5-F1
#
_cell.length_a   1.000
_cell.length_b   1.000
_cell.length_c   1.000
_cell.angle_alpha   90.00
_cell.angle_beta   90.00
_cell.angle_gamma   90.00
#
_symmetry.space_group_name_H-M   'P 1'
#
loop_
_entity.id
_entity.type
_entity.pdbx_description
1 polymer ?
#
loop_
_entity_poly.entity_id
_entity_poly.type
_entity_poly.pdbx_seq_one_letter_code
_entity_poly.pdbx_strand_id
1 'polypeptide(L)'
;MYTTLLPFYGKVMYNLFKKANAPYLIASSLATLTLISSLVLAVTSNMPLPLIIALAVLSVLVIVLSYKIIKNNREIEIEKNKFAKKEQELENEIALRKEAEEALNKEVEGLNNQLNKLAQEGQDLENKIGRLNEEIGQLKEELVATQQELKDKVKELNNTKQQLNEVTLEKEAASKHIKELNNQLNRLAQEGQDKGVKKLNERVITIDEFKEEREELYAELDGLQRKVKELTKENKNLSKKLLDANDGIDNQFSKLDEVNKDHDKQIKELRNLLCERDTEIEKLEEDLSKKKKEEVDFIQQTIEYVVGEVESSIKVSREIRDDGKAVMLQIIAKIRSVLKKEVVQYSSDEASGDFGYVSRGPSPVLKNVYGSHEQGPKEAFLANS
;
A
#
# COMPACT_ATOMS: atom_id res chain seq x y z
N MET A 1 -147.73 27.81 -43.96
CA MET A 1 -149.05 28.42 -44.21
C MET A 1 -149.29 28.36 -45.71
N TYR A 2 -150.40 27.71 -46.14
CA TYR A 2 -150.88 27.47 -47.52
C TYR A 2 -150.06 26.56 -48.46
N THR A 3 -150.22 25.24 -48.30
CA THR A 3 -150.47 24.26 -49.39
C THR A 3 -150.65 22.85 -48.79
N THR A 4 -151.73 22.64 -48.03
CA THR A 4 -151.98 21.39 -47.28
C THR A 4 -153.32 20.71 -47.61
N LEU A 5 -154.02 21.09 -48.69
CA LEU A 5 -155.38 20.56 -48.93
C LEU A 5 -155.64 19.89 -50.29
N LEU A 6 -154.68 19.87 -51.23
CA LEU A 6 -154.84 19.10 -52.48
C LEU A 6 -154.36 17.63 -52.49
N PRO A 7 -153.46 17.12 -51.62
CA PRO A 7 -153.05 15.73 -51.73
C PRO A 7 -154.03 14.75 -51.08
N PHE A 8 -155.01 15.21 -50.30
CA PHE A 8 -155.91 14.31 -49.58
C PHE A 8 -156.95 13.67 -50.51
N TYR A 9 -157.52 14.43 -51.46
CA TYR A 9 -158.41 13.84 -52.48
C TYR A 9 -157.64 13.05 -53.54
N GLY A 10 -156.44 13.49 -53.92
CA GLY A 10 -155.56 12.76 -54.82
C GLY A 10 -155.11 11.41 -54.25
N LYS A 11 -154.78 11.34 -52.96
CA LYS A 11 -154.31 10.10 -52.29
C LYS A 11 -155.44 9.09 -52.05
N VAL A 12 -156.68 9.56 -51.86
CA VAL A 12 -157.86 8.66 -51.77
C VAL A 12 -158.24 8.13 -53.16
N MET A 13 -158.25 8.96 -54.20
CA MET A 13 -158.50 8.52 -55.59
C MET A 13 -157.35 7.65 -56.15
N TYR A 14 -156.08 7.94 -55.82
CA TYR A 14 -154.92 7.17 -56.31
C TYR A 14 -154.83 5.79 -55.65
N ASN A 15 -155.26 5.66 -54.39
CA ASN A 15 -155.36 4.34 -53.75
C ASN A 15 -156.48 3.49 -54.37
N LEU A 16 -157.56 4.08 -54.91
CA LEU A 16 -158.58 3.33 -55.66
C LEU A 16 -158.05 2.74 -56.98
N PHE A 17 -157.08 3.40 -57.63
CA PHE A 17 -156.49 2.97 -58.91
C PHE A 17 -155.10 2.30 -58.79
N LYS A 18 -154.66 1.94 -57.58
CA LYS A 18 -153.40 1.19 -57.41
C LYS A 18 -153.53 -0.18 -58.11
N LYS A 19 -152.46 -0.67 -58.72
CA LYS A 19 -152.44 -1.95 -59.49
C LYS A 19 -153.02 -3.15 -58.70
N ALA A 20 -152.98 -3.10 -57.37
CA ALA A 20 -153.58 -4.08 -56.46
C ALA A 20 -155.12 -4.01 -56.34
N ASN A 21 -155.73 -2.85 -56.62
CA ASN A 21 -157.18 -2.60 -56.50
C ASN A 21 -157.95 -2.66 -57.83
N ALA A 22 -157.24 -2.69 -58.96
CA ALA A 22 -157.83 -2.90 -60.28
C ALA A 22 -158.77 -4.13 -60.38
N PRO A 23 -158.47 -5.30 -59.76
CA PRO A 23 -159.37 -6.45 -59.77
C PRO A 23 -160.69 -6.20 -59.05
N TYR A 24 -160.70 -5.37 -57.99
CA TYR A 24 -161.90 -5.04 -57.22
C TYR A 24 -162.87 -4.19 -58.03
N LEU A 25 -162.34 -3.22 -58.79
CA LEU A 25 -163.15 -2.40 -59.68
C LEU A 25 -163.74 -3.21 -60.83
N ILE A 26 -162.94 -4.11 -61.44
CA ILE A 26 -163.39 -4.99 -62.52
C ILE A 26 -164.44 -5.99 -62.02
N ALA A 27 -164.24 -6.63 -60.87
CA ALA A 27 -165.20 -7.59 -60.31
C ALA A 27 -166.52 -6.91 -59.87
N SER A 28 -166.44 -5.74 -59.23
CA SER A 28 -167.62 -4.94 -58.82
C SER A 28 -168.46 -4.48 -60.02
N SER A 29 -167.80 -3.95 -61.05
CA SER A 29 -168.46 -3.51 -62.29
C SER A 29 -169.02 -4.70 -63.08
N LEU A 30 -168.31 -5.83 -63.15
CA LEU A 30 -168.81 -7.05 -63.80
C LEU A 30 -170.00 -7.66 -63.05
N ALA A 31 -169.96 -7.71 -61.72
CA ALA A 31 -171.08 -8.21 -60.91
C ALA A 31 -172.32 -7.31 -61.05
N THR A 32 -172.16 -5.99 -61.00
CA THR A 32 -173.28 -5.04 -61.22
C THR A 32 -173.83 -5.14 -62.64
N LEU A 33 -172.98 -5.24 -63.67
CA LEU A 33 -173.42 -5.43 -65.06
C LEU A 33 -174.20 -6.73 -65.24
N THR A 34 -173.76 -7.82 -64.60
CA THR A 34 -174.42 -9.13 -64.68
C THR A 34 -175.78 -9.12 -63.95
N LEU A 35 -175.86 -8.44 -62.80
CA LEU A 35 -177.08 -8.29 -62.03
C LEU A 35 -178.11 -7.43 -62.77
N ILE A 36 -177.68 -6.29 -63.35
CA ILE A 36 -178.51 -5.42 -64.20
C ILE A 36 -178.99 -6.19 -65.44
N SER A 37 -178.12 -6.95 -66.11
CA SER A 37 -178.49 -7.75 -67.29
C SER A 37 -179.51 -8.83 -66.95
N SER A 38 -179.40 -9.49 -65.78
CA SER A 38 -180.39 -10.48 -65.33
C SER A 38 -181.75 -9.86 -65.00
N LEU A 39 -181.78 -8.63 -64.47
CA LEU A 39 -183.01 -7.93 -64.11
C LEU A 39 -183.76 -7.45 -65.36
N VAL A 40 -183.03 -6.94 -66.36
CA VAL A 40 -183.60 -6.52 -67.65
C VAL A 40 -184.19 -7.72 -68.41
N LEU A 41 -183.47 -8.85 -68.47
CA LEU A 41 -183.95 -10.06 -69.13
C LEU A 41 -185.18 -10.70 -68.46
N ALA A 42 -185.33 -10.56 -67.14
CA ALA A 42 -186.49 -11.04 -66.38
C ALA A 42 -187.78 -10.25 -66.67
N VAL A 43 -187.67 -8.99 -67.13
CA VAL A 43 -188.82 -8.11 -67.41
C VAL A 43 -189.28 -8.18 -68.87
N THR A 44 -188.39 -8.48 -69.82
CA THR A 44 -188.67 -8.30 -71.25
C THR A 44 -188.84 -9.57 -72.07
N SER A 45 -188.67 -10.76 -71.49
CA SER A 45 -188.57 -12.00 -72.26
C SER A 45 -189.18 -13.18 -71.52
N ASN A 46 -189.99 -13.97 -72.23
CA ASN A 46 -190.58 -15.24 -71.79
C ASN A 46 -189.49 -16.33 -71.68
N MET A 47 -188.41 -16.01 -70.97
CA MET A 47 -187.24 -16.87 -70.80
C MET A 47 -187.54 -17.95 -69.77
N PRO A 48 -187.14 -19.20 -70.02
CA PRO A 48 -187.36 -20.27 -69.07
C PRO A 48 -186.55 -19.99 -67.80
N LEU A 49 -187.24 -19.98 -66.65
CA LEU A 49 -186.71 -19.85 -65.29
C LEU A 49 -185.29 -20.43 -65.07
N PRO A 50 -184.91 -21.60 -65.62
CA PRO A 50 -183.55 -22.13 -65.51
C PRO A 50 -182.42 -21.19 -65.99
N LEU A 51 -182.65 -20.28 -66.95
CA LEU A 51 -181.60 -19.38 -67.44
C LEU A 51 -181.32 -18.21 -66.49
N ILE A 52 -182.36 -17.67 -65.84
CA ILE A 52 -182.22 -16.62 -64.81
C ILE A 52 -181.47 -17.21 -63.61
N ILE A 53 -181.80 -18.45 -63.24
CA ILE A 53 -181.10 -19.20 -62.19
C ILE A 53 -179.62 -19.43 -62.60
N ALA A 54 -179.35 -19.80 -63.85
CA ALA A 54 -177.98 -19.99 -64.32
C ALA A 54 -177.13 -18.70 -64.26
N LEU A 55 -177.70 -17.54 -64.62
CA LEU A 55 -177.00 -16.24 -64.51
C LEU A 55 -176.79 -15.79 -63.07
N ALA A 56 -177.76 -16.03 -62.19
CA ALA A 56 -177.60 -15.79 -60.75
C ALA A 56 -176.51 -16.68 -60.15
N VAL A 57 -176.49 -17.97 -60.51
CA VAL A 57 -175.42 -18.91 -60.11
C VAL A 57 -174.07 -18.46 -60.66
N LEU A 58 -173.99 -17.98 -61.91
CA LEU A 58 -172.76 -17.46 -62.51
C LEU A 58 -172.27 -16.21 -61.77
N SER A 59 -173.16 -15.29 -61.41
CA SER A 59 -172.84 -14.08 -60.62
C SER A 59 -172.27 -14.46 -59.25
N VAL A 60 -172.91 -15.41 -58.55
CA VAL A 60 -172.39 -15.96 -57.30
C VAL A 60 -171.03 -16.61 -57.51
N LEU A 61 -170.84 -17.35 -58.61
CA LEU A 61 -169.56 -17.98 -58.95
C LEU A 61 -168.45 -16.94 -59.18
N VAL A 62 -168.76 -15.85 -59.89
CA VAL A 62 -167.84 -14.74 -60.14
C VAL A 62 -167.48 -14.04 -58.84
N ILE A 63 -168.43 -13.84 -57.92
CA ILE A 63 -168.17 -13.27 -56.59
C ILE A 63 -167.28 -14.19 -55.77
N VAL A 64 -167.55 -15.51 -55.75
CA VAL A 64 -166.75 -16.51 -55.03
C VAL A 64 -165.33 -16.60 -55.59
N LEU A 65 -165.17 -16.61 -56.91
CA LEU A 65 -163.87 -16.62 -57.58
C LEU A 65 -163.11 -15.31 -57.34
N SER A 66 -163.80 -14.17 -57.41
CA SER A 66 -163.21 -12.86 -57.11
C SER A 66 -162.73 -12.80 -55.67
N TYR A 67 -163.53 -13.30 -54.71
CA TYR A 67 -163.14 -13.41 -53.31
C TYR A 67 -161.91 -14.31 -53.13
N LYS A 68 -161.83 -15.45 -53.83
CA LYS A 68 -160.67 -16.35 -53.80
C LYS A 68 -159.40 -15.70 -54.36
N ILE A 69 -159.51 -14.98 -55.49
CA ILE A 69 -158.39 -14.24 -56.09
C ILE A 69 -157.93 -13.12 -55.16
N ILE A 70 -158.87 -12.40 -54.55
CA ILE A 70 -158.59 -11.34 -53.58
C ILE A 70 -157.86 -11.90 -52.35
N LYS A 71 -158.36 -13.01 -51.80
CA LYS A 71 -157.72 -13.69 -50.66
C LYS A 71 -156.30 -14.13 -51.02
N ASN A 72 -156.12 -14.79 -52.17
CA ASN A 72 -154.81 -15.23 -52.64
C ASN A 72 -153.87 -14.04 -52.91
N ASN A 73 -154.34 -12.95 -53.50
CA ASN A 73 -153.54 -11.74 -53.70
C ASN A 73 -153.10 -11.11 -52.38
N ARG A 74 -153.98 -11.11 -51.37
CA ARG A 74 -153.64 -10.66 -50.02
C ARG A 74 -152.59 -11.57 -49.36
N GLU A 75 -152.71 -12.89 -49.54
CA GLU A 75 -151.71 -13.85 -49.09
C GLU A 75 -150.35 -13.65 -49.80
N ILE A 76 -150.35 -13.46 -51.13
CA ILE A 76 -149.16 -13.15 -51.93
C ILE A 76 -148.53 -11.82 -51.50
N GLU A 77 -149.33 -10.80 -51.21
CA GLU A 77 -148.80 -9.50 -50.74
C GLU A 77 -148.20 -9.61 -49.33
N ILE A 78 -148.81 -10.41 -48.45
CA ILE A 78 -148.24 -10.73 -47.13
C ILE A 78 -146.91 -11.49 -47.29
N GLU A 79 -146.85 -12.51 -48.16
CA GLU A 79 -145.62 -13.25 -48.41
C GLU A 79 -144.54 -12.38 -49.05
N LYS A 80 -144.90 -11.54 -50.03
CA LYS A 80 -143.98 -10.58 -50.63
C LYS A 80 -143.42 -9.61 -49.60
N ASN A 81 -144.25 -9.12 -48.69
CA ASN A 81 -143.79 -8.28 -47.58
C ASN A 81 -142.89 -9.06 -46.59
N LYS A 82 -143.15 -10.36 -46.37
CA LYS A 82 -142.25 -11.23 -45.59
C LYS A 82 -140.91 -11.45 -46.29
N PHE A 83 -140.90 -11.65 -47.60
CA PHE A 83 -139.68 -11.78 -48.40
C PHE A 83 -138.87 -10.49 -48.44
N ALA A 84 -139.51 -9.35 -48.69
CA ALA A 84 -138.85 -8.04 -48.65
C ALA A 84 -138.25 -7.76 -47.26
N LYS A 85 -138.94 -8.15 -46.18
CA LYS A 85 -138.39 -8.03 -44.83
C LYS A 85 -137.16 -8.93 -44.62
N LYS A 86 -137.20 -10.19 -45.09
CA LYS A 86 -136.06 -11.11 -45.01
C LYS A 86 -134.88 -10.68 -45.87
N GLU A 87 -135.14 -10.13 -47.05
CA GLU A 87 -134.13 -9.58 -47.96
C GLU A 87 -133.40 -8.41 -47.30
N GLN A 88 -134.15 -7.47 -46.71
CA GLN A 88 -133.57 -6.37 -45.95
C GLN A 88 -132.79 -6.85 -44.71
N GLU A 89 -133.27 -7.89 -44.03
CA GLU A 89 -132.57 -8.51 -42.89
C GLU A 89 -131.23 -9.16 -43.32
N LEU A 90 -131.23 -9.87 -44.45
CA LEU A 90 -130.01 -10.45 -45.03
C LEU A 90 -129.03 -9.39 -45.51
N GLU A 91 -129.50 -8.31 -46.16
CA GLU A 91 -128.65 -7.18 -46.55
C GLU A 91 -127.98 -6.53 -45.34
N ASN A 92 -128.73 -6.33 -44.25
CA ASN A 92 -128.19 -5.83 -42.99
C ASN A 92 -127.15 -6.80 -42.40
N GLU A 93 -127.39 -8.11 -42.42
CA GLU A 93 -126.44 -9.11 -41.93
C GLU A 93 -125.15 -9.16 -42.78
N ILE A 94 -125.28 -9.04 -44.11
CA ILE A 94 -124.13 -8.96 -45.02
C ILE A 94 -123.32 -7.69 -44.76
N ALA A 95 -123.98 -6.54 -44.55
CA ALA A 95 -123.31 -5.30 -44.22
C ALA A 95 -122.53 -5.41 -42.90
N LEU A 96 -123.17 -5.95 -41.85
CA LEU A 96 -122.52 -6.18 -40.55
C LEU A 96 -121.33 -7.15 -40.65
N ARG A 97 -121.45 -8.24 -41.43
CA ARG A 97 -120.35 -9.18 -41.65
C ARG A 97 -119.18 -8.52 -42.38
N LYS A 98 -119.46 -7.65 -43.35
CA LYS A 98 -118.43 -6.91 -44.08
C LYS A 98 -117.70 -5.92 -43.18
N GLU A 99 -118.43 -5.18 -42.35
CA GLU A 99 -117.84 -4.29 -41.33
C GLU A 99 -116.98 -5.08 -40.33
N ALA A 100 -117.44 -6.25 -39.91
CA ALA A 100 -116.67 -7.14 -39.04
C ALA A 100 -115.39 -7.65 -39.71
N GLU A 101 -115.45 -8.04 -40.99
CA GLU A 101 -114.30 -8.48 -41.79
C GLU A 101 -113.26 -7.36 -41.97
N GLU A 102 -113.72 -6.13 -42.25
CA GLU A 102 -112.85 -4.95 -42.34
C GLU A 102 -112.18 -4.63 -40.99
N ALA A 103 -112.92 -4.77 -39.87
CA ALA A 103 -112.36 -4.59 -38.53
C ALA A 103 -111.30 -5.66 -38.20
N LEU A 104 -111.58 -6.92 -38.52
CA LEU A 104 -110.66 -8.05 -38.32
C LEU A 104 -109.39 -7.89 -39.16
N ASN A 105 -109.50 -7.45 -40.41
CA ASN A 105 -108.34 -7.18 -41.26
C ASN A 105 -107.44 -6.08 -40.68
N LYS A 106 -108.02 -5.00 -40.13
CA LYS A 106 -107.25 -3.95 -39.45
C LYS A 106 -106.54 -4.48 -38.20
N GLU A 107 -107.19 -5.37 -37.44
CA GLU A 107 -106.57 -5.99 -36.26
C GLU A 107 -105.42 -6.91 -36.66
N VAL A 108 -105.58 -7.74 -37.70
CA VAL A 108 -104.53 -8.61 -38.25
C VAL A 108 -103.34 -7.78 -38.74
N GLU A 109 -103.58 -6.68 -39.45
CA GLU A 109 -102.53 -5.77 -39.90
C GLU A 109 -101.80 -5.12 -38.70
N GLY A 110 -102.54 -4.72 -37.67
CA GLY A 110 -101.98 -4.20 -36.42
C GLY A 110 -101.09 -5.22 -35.70
N LEU A 111 -101.56 -6.46 -35.57
CA LEU A 111 -100.80 -7.56 -34.97
C LEU A 111 -99.56 -7.91 -35.78
N ASN A 112 -99.65 -7.92 -37.11
CA ASN A 112 -98.51 -8.20 -37.97
C ASN A 112 -97.42 -7.10 -37.85
N ASN A 113 -97.83 -5.84 -37.73
CA ASN A 113 -96.91 -4.73 -37.47
C ASN A 113 -96.24 -4.85 -36.08
N GLN A 114 -96.96 -5.29 -35.05
CA GLN A 114 -96.37 -5.56 -33.73
C GLN A 114 -95.40 -6.74 -33.77
N LEU A 115 -95.74 -7.82 -34.47
CA LEU A 115 -94.88 -8.99 -34.64
C LEU A 115 -93.56 -8.61 -35.32
N ASN A 116 -93.63 -7.79 -36.38
CA ASN A 116 -92.43 -7.32 -37.09
C ASN A 116 -91.54 -6.43 -36.21
N LYS A 117 -92.12 -5.55 -35.37
CA LYS A 117 -91.35 -4.74 -34.41
C LYS A 117 -90.66 -5.61 -33.36
N LEU A 118 -91.38 -6.57 -32.78
CA LEU A 118 -90.81 -7.50 -31.81
C LEU A 118 -89.71 -8.37 -32.42
N ALA A 119 -89.85 -8.78 -33.68
CA ALA A 119 -88.81 -9.51 -34.40
C ALA A 119 -87.53 -8.66 -34.58
N GLN A 120 -87.67 -7.38 -34.93
CA GLN A 120 -86.54 -6.45 -35.02
C GLN A 120 -85.87 -6.23 -33.67
N GLU A 121 -86.65 -5.98 -32.61
CA GLU A 121 -86.11 -5.84 -31.25
C GLU A 121 -85.37 -7.11 -30.79
N GLY A 122 -85.89 -8.29 -31.12
CA GLY A 122 -85.23 -9.57 -30.87
C GLY A 122 -83.87 -9.66 -31.56
N GLN A 123 -83.80 -9.28 -32.83
CA GLN A 123 -82.55 -9.29 -33.60
C GLN A 123 -81.52 -8.28 -33.06
N ASP A 124 -81.96 -7.09 -32.64
CA ASP A 124 -81.09 -6.08 -32.04
C ASP A 124 -80.51 -6.52 -30.69
N LEU A 125 -81.33 -7.19 -29.87
CA LEU A 125 -80.87 -7.78 -28.61
C LEU A 125 -79.88 -8.91 -28.84
N GLU A 126 -80.11 -9.77 -29.83
CA GLU A 126 -79.20 -10.86 -30.19
C GLU A 126 -77.84 -10.32 -30.65
N ASN A 127 -77.84 -9.27 -31.48
CA ASN A 127 -76.62 -8.56 -31.87
C ASN A 127 -75.88 -7.94 -30.67
N LYS A 128 -76.62 -7.40 -29.68
CA LYS A 128 -76.03 -6.84 -28.46
C LYS A 128 -75.42 -7.93 -27.57
N ILE A 129 -76.06 -9.09 -27.47
CA ILE A 129 -75.53 -10.25 -26.76
C ILE A 129 -74.23 -10.74 -27.42
N GLY A 130 -74.18 -10.79 -28.75
CA GLY A 130 -72.97 -11.13 -29.50
C GLY A 130 -71.78 -10.23 -29.14
N ARG A 131 -71.95 -8.91 -29.23
CA ARG A 131 -70.90 -7.94 -28.88
C ARG A 131 -70.43 -8.04 -27.44
N LEU A 132 -71.36 -8.20 -26.49
CA LEU A 132 -70.99 -8.34 -25.07
C LEU A 132 -70.21 -9.64 -24.81
N ASN A 133 -70.54 -10.73 -25.51
CA ASN A 133 -69.79 -11.98 -25.39
C ASN A 133 -68.37 -11.85 -25.95
N GLU A 134 -68.17 -11.09 -27.03
CA GLU A 134 -66.85 -10.77 -27.57
C GLU A 134 -66.02 -9.94 -26.57
N GLU A 135 -66.61 -8.89 -25.99
CA GLU A 135 -65.95 -8.06 -24.96
C GLU A 135 -65.57 -8.89 -23.72
N ILE A 136 -66.46 -9.77 -23.25
CA ILE A 136 -66.17 -10.69 -22.14
C ILE A 136 -65.02 -11.64 -22.49
N GLY A 137 -64.93 -12.09 -23.74
CA GLY A 137 -63.84 -12.91 -24.24
C GLY A 137 -62.49 -12.17 -24.15
N GLN A 138 -62.44 -10.96 -24.71
CA GLN A 138 -61.25 -10.11 -24.69
C GLN A 138 -60.79 -9.79 -23.26
N LEU A 139 -61.71 -9.39 -22.38
CA LEU A 139 -61.40 -9.09 -20.99
C LEU A 139 -60.88 -10.31 -20.21
N LYS A 140 -61.35 -11.52 -20.53
CA LYS A 140 -60.81 -12.76 -19.93
C LYS A 140 -59.37 -13.01 -20.37
N GLU A 141 -59.06 -12.80 -21.65
CA GLU A 141 -57.70 -12.98 -22.17
C GLU A 141 -56.74 -11.97 -21.55
N GLU A 142 -57.14 -10.70 -21.45
CA GLU A 142 -56.37 -9.65 -20.77
C GLU A 142 -56.14 -9.97 -19.28
N LEU A 143 -57.16 -10.47 -18.58
CA LEU A 143 -57.04 -10.88 -17.19
C LEU A 143 -56.02 -12.00 -17.00
N VAL A 144 -56.00 -12.99 -17.89
CA VAL A 144 -55.03 -14.10 -17.84
C VAL A 144 -53.62 -13.58 -18.12
N ALA A 145 -53.46 -12.71 -19.12
CA ALA A 145 -52.16 -12.13 -19.46
C ALA A 145 -51.58 -11.30 -18.29
N THR A 146 -52.40 -10.43 -17.69
CA THR A 146 -51.99 -9.60 -16.55
C THR A 146 -51.69 -10.43 -15.29
N GLN A 147 -52.43 -11.51 -15.04
CA GLN A 147 -52.13 -12.45 -13.95
C GLN A 147 -50.78 -13.15 -14.16
N GLN A 148 -50.47 -13.53 -15.39
CA GLN A 148 -49.19 -14.16 -15.71
C GLN A 148 -48.03 -13.18 -15.56
N GLU A 149 -48.17 -11.94 -16.05
CA GLU A 149 -47.17 -10.90 -15.88
C GLU A 149 -46.92 -10.58 -14.39
N LEU A 150 -47.98 -10.48 -13.59
CA LEU A 150 -47.87 -10.28 -12.14
C LEU A 150 -47.09 -11.42 -11.48
N LYS A 151 -47.37 -12.68 -11.86
CA LYS A 151 -46.67 -13.84 -11.33
C LYS A 151 -45.17 -13.81 -11.64
N ASP A 152 -44.81 -13.39 -12.85
CA ASP A 152 -43.40 -13.31 -13.25
C ASP A 152 -42.70 -12.12 -12.58
N LYS A 153 -43.37 -10.98 -12.42
CA LYS A 153 -42.85 -9.85 -11.63
C LYS A 153 -42.65 -10.19 -10.16
N VAL A 154 -43.52 -11.00 -9.56
CA VAL A 154 -43.33 -11.50 -8.19
C VAL A 154 -42.09 -12.39 -8.08
N LYS A 155 -41.79 -13.23 -9.08
CA LYS A 155 -40.54 -14.02 -9.10
C LYS A 155 -39.31 -13.12 -9.22
N GLU A 156 -39.31 -12.15 -10.13
CA GLU A 156 -38.22 -11.18 -10.28
C GLU A 156 -37.96 -10.42 -8.97
N LEU A 157 -39.03 -9.98 -8.29
CA LEU A 157 -38.93 -9.28 -7.02
C LEU A 157 -38.28 -10.17 -5.93
N ASN A 158 -38.68 -11.44 -5.84
CA ASN A 158 -38.11 -12.36 -4.86
C ASN A 158 -36.64 -12.65 -5.13
N ASN A 159 -36.25 -12.83 -6.40
CA ASN A 159 -34.84 -13.01 -6.78
C ASN A 159 -34.00 -11.78 -6.43
N THR A 160 -34.51 -10.59 -6.75
CA THR A 160 -33.85 -9.32 -6.43
C THR A 160 -33.68 -9.14 -4.91
N LYS A 161 -34.70 -9.51 -4.13
CA LYS A 161 -34.65 -9.47 -2.66
C LYS A 161 -33.59 -10.43 -2.11
N GLN A 162 -33.44 -11.62 -2.70
CA GLN A 162 -32.40 -12.56 -2.30
C GLN A 162 -31.00 -11.99 -2.59
N GLN A 163 -30.77 -11.47 -3.80
CA GLN A 163 -29.50 -10.83 -4.17
C GLN A 163 -29.15 -9.66 -3.25
N LEU A 164 -30.14 -8.83 -2.88
CA LEU A 164 -29.95 -7.72 -1.96
C LEU A 164 -29.48 -8.20 -0.56
N ASN A 165 -30.03 -9.30 -0.06
CA ASN A 165 -29.61 -9.89 1.21
C ASN A 165 -28.17 -10.42 1.15
N GLU A 166 -27.80 -11.10 0.06
CA GLU A 166 -26.44 -11.60 -0.16
C GLU A 166 -25.42 -10.45 -0.17
N VAL A 167 -25.68 -9.39 -0.94
CA VAL A 167 -24.83 -8.19 -0.99
C VAL A 167 -24.75 -7.49 0.38
N THR A 168 -25.83 -7.50 1.16
CA THR A 168 -25.84 -6.91 2.51
C THR A 168 -24.92 -7.68 3.45
N LEU A 169 -24.95 -9.02 3.40
CA LEU A 169 -24.05 -9.88 4.19
C LEU A 169 -22.58 -9.70 3.78
N GLU A 170 -22.31 -9.62 2.47
CA GLU A 170 -20.96 -9.36 1.96
C GLU A 170 -20.43 -8.01 2.44
N LYS A 171 -21.26 -6.96 2.41
CA LYS A 171 -20.92 -5.63 2.93
C LYS A 171 -20.57 -5.67 4.43
N GLU A 172 -21.33 -6.40 5.23
CA GLU A 172 -21.05 -6.57 6.66
C GLU A 172 -19.74 -7.32 6.91
N ALA A 173 -19.46 -8.37 6.14
CA ALA A 173 -18.21 -9.12 6.20
C ALA A 173 -17.01 -8.24 5.83
N ALA A 174 -17.11 -7.48 4.74
CA ALA A 174 -16.08 -6.54 4.31
C ALA A 174 -15.82 -5.46 5.37
N SER A 175 -16.86 -4.92 5.98
CA SER A 175 -16.74 -3.93 7.08
C SER A 175 -16.00 -4.49 8.29
N LYS A 176 -16.27 -5.75 8.67
CA LYS A 176 -15.53 -6.44 9.73
C LYS A 176 -14.05 -6.61 9.35
N HIS A 177 -13.77 -6.99 8.11
CA HIS A 177 -12.39 -7.17 7.63
C HIS A 177 -11.60 -5.85 7.62
N ILE A 178 -12.22 -4.74 7.18
CA ILE A 178 -11.61 -3.40 7.22
C ILE A 178 -11.25 -3.00 8.66
N LYS A 179 -12.14 -3.25 9.63
CA LYS A 179 -11.85 -2.96 11.05
C LYS A 179 -10.66 -3.77 11.56
N GLU A 180 -10.57 -5.04 11.20
CA GLU A 180 -9.46 -5.90 11.60
C GLU A 180 -8.12 -5.42 11.00
N LEU A 181 -8.09 -5.12 9.71
CA LEU A 181 -6.91 -4.58 9.05
C LEU A 181 -6.44 -3.25 9.67
N ASN A 182 -7.37 -2.34 9.99
CA ASN A 182 -7.03 -1.09 10.68
C ASN A 182 -6.42 -1.35 12.06
N ASN A 183 -6.93 -2.32 12.82
CA ASN A 183 -6.35 -2.69 14.11
C ASN A 183 -4.93 -3.26 13.96
N GLN A 184 -4.69 -4.10 12.94
CA GLN A 184 -3.36 -4.63 12.66
C GLN A 184 -2.38 -3.53 12.26
N LEU A 185 -2.80 -2.60 11.41
CA LEU A 185 -1.98 -1.48 10.97
C LEU A 185 -1.58 -0.59 12.16
N ASN A 186 -2.51 -0.31 13.08
CA ASN A 186 -2.22 0.45 14.29
C ASN A 186 -1.21 -0.25 15.20
N ARG A 187 -1.33 -1.58 15.37
CA ARG A 187 -0.35 -2.37 16.15
C ARG A 187 1.05 -2.33 15.53
N LEU A 188 1.15 -2.54 14.22
CA LEU A 188 2.43 -2.49 13.51
C LEU A 188 3.07 -1.09 13.57
N ALA A 189 2.27 -0.04 13.45
CA ALA A 189 2.76 1.33 13.60
C ALA A 189 3.33 1.59 15.00
N GLN A 190 2.62 1.16 16.05
CA GLN A 190 3.11 1.26 17.44
C GLN A 190 4.38 0.44 17.67
N GLU A 191 4.44 -0.80 17.19
CA GLU A 191 5.64 -1.64 17.31
C GLU A 191 6.84 -1.04 16.58
N GLY A 192 6.64 -0.51 15.37
CA GLY A 192 7.69 0.16 14.60
C GLY A 192 8.24 1.39 15.34
N GLN A 193 7.35 2.18 15.94
CA GLN A 193 7.73 3.35 16.73
C GLN A 193 8.49 2.95 17.99
N ASP A 194 8.00 1.97 18.77
CA ASP A 194 8.64 1.52 20.02
C ASP A 194 10.02 0.91 19.77
N LYS A 195 10.14 0.00 18.79
CA LYS A 195 11.41 -0.63 18.41
C LYS A 195 12.41 0.40 17.88
N GLY A 196 11.93 1.34 17.05
CA GLY A 196 12.75 2.42 16.50
C GLY A 196 13.31 3.35 17.58
N VAL A 197 12.44 3.80 18.51
CA VAL A 197 12.83 4.67 19.62
C VAL A 197 13.80 3.96 20.56
N LYS A 198 13.55 2.70 20.92
CA LYS A 198 14.48 1.91 21.76
C LYS A 198 15.87 1.80 21.15
N LYS A 199 15.95 1.42 19.86
CA LYS A 199 17.24 1.32 19.16
C LYS A 199 17.96 2.66 19.03
N LEU A 200 17.20 3.75 18.85
CA LEU A 200 17.78 5.10 18.84
C LEU A 200 18.32 5.49 20.22
N ASN A 201 17.57 5.22 21.30
CA ASN A 201 18.02 5.49 22.66
C ASN A 201 19.29 4.70 23.02
N GLU A 202 19.36 3.42 22.67
CA GLU A 202 20.58 2.60 22.84
C GLU A 202 21.78 3.24 22.13
N ARG A 203 21.61 3.67 20.87
CA ARG A 203 22.69 4.34 20.12
C ARG A 203 23.09 5.68 20.71
N VAL A 204 22.15 6.44 21.27
CA VAL A 204 22.44 7.72 21.94
C VAL A 204 23.31 7.47 23.18
N ILE A 205 22.99 6.46 23.99
CA ILE A 205 23.82 6.08 25.15
C ILE A 205 25.24 5.74 24.72
N THR A 206 25.41 4.89 23.70
CA THR A 206 26.75 4.53 23.20
C THR A 206 27.52 5.73 22.64
N ILE A 207 26.83 6.70 22.02
CA ILE A 207 27.47 7.93 21.54
C ILE A 207 27.98 8.76 22.73
N ASP A 208 27.24 8.84 23.82
CA ASP A 208 27.65 9.59 25.00
C ASP A 208 28.82 8.90 25.71
N GLU A 209 28.83 7.57 25.81
CA GLU A 209 29.98 6.79 26.30
C GLU A 209 31.25 7.08 25.46
N PHE A 210 31.15 7.05 24.12
CA PHE A 210 32.29 7.39 23.26
C PHE A 210 32.74 8.85 23.37
N LYS A 211 31.84 9.78 23.69
CA LYS A 211 32.24 11.17 23.95
C LYS A 211 33.06 11.24 25.22
N GLU A 212 32.62 10.58 26.30
CA GLU A 212 33.34 10.56 27.57
C GLU A 212 34.75 9.97 27.39
N GLU A 213 34.87 8.81 26.73
CA GLU A 213 36.17 8.19 26.42
C GLU A 213 37.09 9.12 25.61
N ARG A 214 36.53 9.84 24.62
CA ARG A 214 37.30 10.79 23.81
C ARG A 214 37.82 11.96 24.65
N GLU A 215 37.03 12.50 25.57
CA GLU A 215 37.49 13.58 26.45
C GLU A 215 38.59 13.10 27.41
N GLU A 216 38.52 11.88 27.92
CA GLU A 216 39.58 11.26 28.73
C GLU A 216 40.89 11.12 27.93
N LEU A 217 40.81 10.60 26.70
CA LEU A 217 41.97 10.47 25.82
C LEU A 217 42.60 11.82 25.47
N TYR A 218 41.80 12.88 25.26
CA TYR A 218 42.34 14.22 25.06
C TYR A 218 43.07 14.75 26.30
N ALA A 219 42.52 14.52 27.49
CA ALA A 219 43.18 14.90 28.74
C ALA A 219 44.53 14.16 28.95
N GLU A 220 44.57 12.87 28.60
CA GLU A 220 45.80 12.07 28.64
C GLU A 220 46.85 12.58 27.62
N LEU A 221 46.43 12.85 26.39
CA LEU A 221 47.28 13.39 25.34
C LEU A 221 47.91 14.73 25.77
N ASP A 222 47.12 15.62 26.35
CA ASP A 222 47.60 16.89 26.91
C ASP A 222 48.64 16.67 28.02
N GLY A 223 48.41 15.70 28.91
CA GLY A 223 49.34 15.31 29.96
C GLY A 223 50.67 14.81 29.39
N LEU A 224 50.64 13.92 28.41
CA LEU A 224 51.82 13.40 27.73
C LEU A 224 52.58 14.50 26.99
N GLN A 225 51.89 15.42 26.32
CA GLN A 225 52.54 16.56 25.66
C GLN A 225 53.29 17.46 26.64
N ARG A 226 52.75 17.70 27.84
CA ARG A 226 53.48 18.45 28.89
C ARG A 226 54.74 17.69 29.32
N LYS A 227 54.64 16.38 29.56
CA LYS A 227 55.76 15.55 29.96
C LYS A 227 56.88 15.53 28.90
N VAL A 228 56.52 15.44 27.62
CA VAL A 228 57.49 15.54 26.51
C VAL A 228 58.19 16.91 26.50
N LYS A 229 57.46 18.01 26.72
CA LYS A 229 58.04 19.36 26.81
C LYS A 229 59.02 19.47 27.98
N GLU A 230 58.71 18.89 29.13
CA GLU A 230 59.60 18.86 30.30
C GLU A 230 60.87 18.06 30.03
N LEU A 231 60.74 16.81 29.56
CA LEU A 231 61.88 15.95 29.22
C LEU A 231 62.77 16.59 28.14
N THR A 232 62.18 17.29 27.17
CA THR A 232 62.93 18.02 26.15
C THR A 232 63.76 19.15 26.75
N LYS A 233 63.21 19.89 27.74
CA LYS A 233 63.97 20.94 28.45
C LYS A 233 65.09 20.32 29.29
N GLU A 234 64.82 19.22 29.98
CA GLU A 234 65.81 18.51 30.79
C GLU A 234 66.96 17.99 29.93
N ASN A 235 66.68 17.34 28.80
CA ASN A 235 67.70 16.87 27.86
C ASN A 235 68.57 18.01 27.31
N LYS A 236 67.99 19.18 27.01
CA LYS A 236 68.77 20.36 26.60
C LYS A 236 69.71 20.83 27.71
N ASN A 237 69.23 20.87 28.95
CA ASN A 237 70.03 21.26 30.12
C ASN A 237 71.17 20.26 30.38
N LEU A 238 70.87 18.96 30.32
CA LEU A 238 71.88 17.91 30.47
C LEU A 238 72.92 17.94 29.35
N SER A 239 72.48 18.13 28.09
CA SER A 239 73.39 18.27 26.95
C SER A 239 74.34 19.46 27.12
N LYS A 240 73.83 20.60 27.62
CA LYS A 240 74.67 21.77 27.93
C LYS A 240 75.67 21.46 29.04
N LYS A 241 75.24 20.85 30.15
CA LYS A 241 76.14 20.45 31.24
C LYS A 241 77.24 19.49 30.77
N LEU A 242 76.91 18.58 29.85
CA LEU A 242 77.88 17.64 29.29
C LEU A 242 78.92 18.36 28.42
N LEU A 243 78.49 19.32 27.60
CA LEU A 243 79.39 20.19 26.83
C LEU A 243 80.34 20.98 27.74
N ASP A 244 79.77 21.68 28.74
CA ASP A 244 80.55 22.47 29.71
C ASP A 244 81.58 21.60 30.46
N ALA A 245 81.21 20.36 30.82
CA ALA A 245 82.11 19.41 31.45
C ALA A 245 83.22 18.94 30.50
N ASN A 246 82.90 18.71 29.22
CA ASN A 246 83.87 18.28 28.22
C ASN A 246 84.90 19.38 27.94
N ASP A 247 84.46 20.64 27.80
CA ASP A 247 85.34 21.80 27.70
C ASP A 247 86.26 21.92 28.93
N GLY A 248 85.72 21.62 30.13
CA GLY A 248 86.49 21.54 31.36
C GLY A 248 87.58 20.46 31.35
N ILE A 249 87.25 19.28 30.83
CA ILE A 249 88.20 18.16 30.65
C ILE A 249 89.29 18.52 29.64
N ASP A 250 88.94 19.10 28.49
CA ASP A 250 89.90 19.49 27.45
C ASP A 250 90.89 20.54 27.96
N ASN A 251 90.42 21.50 28.76
CA ASN A 251 91.28 22.48 29.42
C ASN A 251 92.22 21.82 30.46
N GLN A 252 91.72 20.86 31.24
CA GLN A 252 92.57 20.09 32.17
C GLN A 252 93.62 19.25 31.43
N PHE A 253 93.26 18.60 30.33
CA PHE A 253 94.21 17.88 29.48
C PHE A 253 95.29 18.80 28.91
N SER A 254 94.91 20.00 28.45
CA SER A 254 95.88 20.99 27.94
C SER A 254 96.87 21.42 29.02
N LYS A 255 96.40 21.69 30.25
CA LYS A 255 97.26 21.99 31.40
C LYS A 255 98.17 20.82 31.77
N LEU A 256 97.64 19.59 31.73
CA LEU A 256 98.42 18.40 32.04
C LEU A 256 99.53 18.17 30.98
N ASP A 257 99.25 18.44 29.71
CA ASP A 257 100.23 18.36 28.62
C ASP A 257 101.35 19.41 28.80
N GLU A 258 101.01 20.64 29.20
CA GLU A 258 102.00 21.67 29.56
C GLU A 258 102.88 21.25 30.74
N VAL A 259 102.29 20.72 31.82
CA VAL A 259 103.03 20.22 32.98
C VAL A 259 103.94 19.05 32.59
N ASN A 260 103.47 18.12 31.77
CA ASN A 260 104.28 17.00 31.30
C ASN A 260 105.47 17.48 30.45
N LYS A 261 105.28 18.48 29.58
CA LYS A 261 106.38 19.10 28.82
C LYS A 261 107.42 19.76 29.73
N ASP A 262 106.98 20.45 30.78
CA ASP A 262 107.89 21.04 31.76
C ASP A 262 108.67 19.97 32.53
N HIS A 263 108.00 18.91 33.01
CA HIS A 263 108.66 17.78 33.66
C HIS A 263 109.65 17.08 32.72
N ASP A 264 109.32 16.86 31.45
CA ASP A 264 110.25 16.27 30.48
C ASP A 264 111.51 17.13 30.29
N LYS A 265 111.34 18.46 30.27
CA LYS A 265 112.45 19.41 30.22
C LYS A 265 113.31 19.32 31.48
N GLN A 266 112.70 19.31 32.67
CA GLN A 266 113.42 19.15 33.94
C GLN A 266 114.16 17.81 34.01
N ILE A 267 113.56 16.70 33.59
CA ILE A 267 114.20 15.39 33.53
C ILE A 267 115.42 15.43 32.60
N LYS A 268 115.31 16.11 31.46
CA LYS A 268 116.43 16.27 30.51
C LYS A 268 117.57 17.10 31.11
N GLU A 269 117.26 18.19 31.80
CA GLU A 269 118.24 19.00 32.53
C GLU A 269 118.94 18.19 33.63
N LEU A 270 118.18 17.46 34.45
CA LEU A 270 118.73 16.59 35.49
C LEU A 270 119.64 15.48 34.91
N ARG A 271 119.27 14.86 33.79
CA ARG A 271 120.13 13.86 33.11
C ARG A 271 121.44 14.47 32.62
N ASN A 272 121.41 15.69 32.08
CA ASN A 272 122.63 16.38 31.66
C ASN A 272 123.53 16.69 32.85
N LEU A 273 122.96 17.22 33.94
CA LEU A 273 123.69 17.49 35.19
C LEU A 273 124.30 16.20 35.78
N LEU A 274 123.58 15.08 35.71
CA LEU A 274 124.09 13.79 36.17
C LEU A 274 125.31 13.38 35.33
N CYS A 275 125.23 13.50 33.99
CA CYS A 275 126.32 13.17 33.08
C CYS A 275 127.57 14.06 33.30
N GLU A 276 127.36 15.36 33.57
CA GLU A 276 128.44 16.29 33.94
C GLU A 276 129.12 15.86 35.23
N ARG A 277 128.34 15.49 36.25
CA ARG A 277 128.85 14.98 37.54
C ARG A 277 129.58 13.65 37.38
N ASP A 278 129.05 12.71 36.59
CA ASP A 278 129.71 11.44 36.29
C ASP A 278 131.08 11.69 35.63
N THR A 279 131.14 12.63 34.67
CA THR A 279 132.41 13.01 34.02
C THR A 279 133.41 13.66 34.99
N GLU A 280 132.90 14.42 35.97
CA GLU A 280 133.73 15.05 37.01
C GLU A 280 134.26 14.03 38.03
N ILE A 281 133.44 13.04 38.40
CA ILE A 281 133.87 11.90 39.21
C ILE A 281 134.97 11.12 38.50
N GLU A 282 134.78 10.80 37.21
CA GLU A 282 135.75 10.04 36.41
C GLU A 282 137.12 10.75 36.34
N LYS A 283 137.12 12.08 36.20
CA LYS A 283 138.35 12.90 36.28
C LYS A 283 139.00 12.87 37.66
N LEU A 284 138.21 13.00 38.73
CA LEU A 284 138.73 12.98 40.10
C LEU A 284 139.31 11.61 40.46
N GLU A 285 138.70 10.52 39.99
CA GLU A 285 139.23 9.17 40.13
C GLU A 285 140.56 9.00 39.37
N GLU A 286 140.67 9.55 38.16
CA GLU A 286 141.92 9.56 37.39
C GLU A 286 143.03 10.36 38.11
N ASP A 287 142.70 11.56 38.62
CA ASP A 287 143.62 12.40 39.39
C ASP A 287 144.08 11.71 40.69
N LEU A 288 143.17 11.05 41.41
CA LEU A 288 143.48 10.25 42.61
C LEU A 288 144.42 9.09 42.29
N SER A 289 144.15 8.37 41.20
CA SER A 289 144.99 7.26 40.74
C SER A 289 146.40 7.73 40.38
N LYS A 290 146.50 8.88 39.70
CA LYS A 290 147.79 9.50 39.36
C LYS A 290 148.56 9.94 40.60
N LYS A 291 147.91 10.61 41.55
CA LYS A 291 148.55 11.07 42.79
C LYS A 291 149.02 9.91 43.68
N LYS A 292 148.21 8.84 43.80
CA LYS A 292 148.58 7.62 44.52
C LYS A 292 149.84 6.98 43.91
N LYS A 293 149.93 6.97 42.57
CA LYS A 293 151.12 6.50 41.85
C LYS A 293 152.36 7.37 42.12
N GLU A 294 152.22 8.69 42.08
CA GLU A 294 153.31 9.63 42.40
C GLU A 294 153.81 9.47 43.85
N GLU A 295 152.90 9.27 44.81
CA GLU A 295 153.23 9.08 46.22
C GLU A 295 153.93 7.73 46.47
N VAL A 296 153.48 6.67 45.80
CA VAL A 296 154.16 5.37 45.78
C VAL A 296 155.57 5.48 45.19
N ASP A 297 155.73 6.17 44.05
CA ASP A 297 157.04 6.40 43.42
C ASP A 297 157.97 7.19 44.35
N PHE A 298 157.46 8.21 45.04
CA PHE A 298 158.23 9.00 46.01
C PHE A 298 158.66 8.17 47.23
N ILE A 299 157.76 7.35 47.79
CA ILE A 299 158.06 6.44 48.89
C ILE A 299 159.12 5.42 48.46
N GLN A 300 158.99 4.87 47.25
CA GLN A 300 159.96 3.93 46.68
C GLN A 300 161.36 4.55 46.53
N GLN A 301 161.44 5.78 46.00
CA GLN A 301 162.70 6.52 45.89
C GLN A 301 163.33 6.82 47.26
N THR A 302 162.51 7.22 48.24
CA THR A 302 162.98 7.52 49.60
C THR A 302 163.55 6.27 50.28
N ILE A 303 162.88 5.12 50.13
CA ILE A 303 163.38 3.84 50.61
C ILE A 303 164.72 3.49 49.95
N GLU A 304 164.84 3.64 48.63
CA GLU A 304 166.10 3.37 47.93
C GLU A 304 167.24 4.26 48.42
N TYR A 305 166.98 5.55 48.63
CA TYR A 305 167.95 6.51 49.14
C TYR A 305 168.43 6.14 50.55
N VAL A 306 167.51 6.00 51.51
CA VAL A 306 167.84 5.71 52.92
C VAL A 306 168.56 4.37 53.04
N VAL A 307 168.05 3.34 52.36
CA VAL A 307 168.70 2.01 52.37
C VAL A 307 170.09 2.08 51.74
N GLY A 308 170.26 2.84 50.66
CA GLY A 308 171.57 3.05 50.02
C GLY A 308 172.57 3.79 50.90
N GLU A 309 172.11 4.78 51.67
CA GLU A 309 172.95 5.58 52.57
C GLU A 309 173.37 4.76 53.82
N VAL A 310 172.48 3.92 54.33
CA VAL A 310 172.77 2.97 55.42
C VAL A 310 173.73 1.86 54.94
N GLU A 311 173.54 1.31 53.74
CA GLU A 311 174.50 0.38 53.11
C GLU A 311 175.90 1.01 52.95
N SER A 312 175.95 2.27 52.51
CA SER A 312 177.20 3.00 52.31
C SER A 312 177.91 3.27 53.64
N SER A 313 177.16 3.69 54.66
CA SER A 313 177.69 3.93 56.01
C SER A 313 178.28 2.67 56.64
N ILE A 314 177.64 1.50 56.42
CA ILE A 314 178.12 0.22 56.94
C ILE A 314 179.37 -0.26 56.19
N LYS A 315 179.46 -0.04 54.87
CA LYS A 315 180.67 -0.36 54.10
C LYS A 315 181.88 0.47 54.55
N VAL A 316 181.68 1.77 54.80
CA VAL A 316 182.77 2.73 55.09
C VAL A 316 183.18 2.73 56.56
N SER A 317 182.32 2.30 57.48
CA SER A 317 182.65 2.28 58.92
C SER A 317 183.90 1.45 59.20
N ARG A 318 184.89 2.06 59.86
CA ARG A 318 186.11 1.37 60.34
C ARG A 318 185.91 0.73 61.71
N GLU A 319 184.80 1.04 62.37
CA GLU A 319 184.46 0.55 63.71
C GLU A 319 183.81 -0.83 63.67
N ILE A 320 183.22 -1.18 62.54
CA ILE A 320 182.57 -2.47 62.33
C ILE A 320 183.62 -3.40 61.71
N ARG A 321 183.99 -4.46 62.44
CA ARG A 321 184.79 -5.56 61.88
C ARG A 321 184.08 -6.18 60.67
N ASP A 322 184.85 -6.74 59.74
CA ASP A 322 184.32 -7.26 58.49
C ASP A 322 183.24 -8.35 58.67
N ASP A 323 183.30 -9.12 59.76
CA ASP A 323 182.25 -10.08 60.16
C ASP A 323 180.92 -9.38 60.49
N GLY A 324 180.98 -8.25 61.22
CA GLY A 324 179.83 -7.40 61.51
C GLY A 324 179.26 -6.71 60.26
N LYS A 325 180.10 -6.30 59.30
CA LYS A 325 179.65 -5.67 58.04
C LYS A 325 178.83 -6.63 57.19
N ALA A 326 179.25 -7.88 57.09
CA ALA A 326 178.55 -8.90 56.32
C ALA A 326 177.13 -9.16 56.87
N VAL A 327 176.99 -9.26 58.21
CA VAL A 327 175.69 -9.43 58.87
C VAL A 327 174.81 -8.21 58.66
N MET A 328 175.33 -6.99 58.86
CA MET A 328 174.54 -5.78 58.69
C MET A 328 174.07 -5.57 57.25
N LEU A 329 174.90 -5.86 56.24
CA LEU A 329 174.49 -5.81 54.83
C LEU A 329 173.40 -6.84 54.49
N GLN A 330 173.45 -8.04 55.08
CA GLN A 330 172.35 -9.01 54.94
C GLN A 330 171.05 -8.51 55.58
N ILE A 331 171.13 -7.89 56.76
CA ILE A 331 169.96 -7.30 57.43
C ILE A 331 169.37 -6.18 56.56
N ILE A 332 170.20 -5.29 56.00
CA ILE A 332 169.72 -4.24 55.10
C ILE A 332 169.07 -4.81 53.85
N ALA A 333 169.64 -5.86 53.24
CA ALA A 333 169.03 -6.50 52.07
C ALA A 333 167.64 -7.08 52.39
N LYS A 334 167.45 -7.65 53.59
CA LYS A 334 166.13 -8.07 54.08
C LYS A 334 165.19 -6.89 54.28
N ILE A 335 165.65 -5.82 54.92
CA ILE A 335 164.85 -4.59 55.13
C ILE A 335 164.39 -4.02 53.78
N ARG A 336 165.28 -3.94 52.79
CA ARG A 336 164.96 -3.52 51.41
C ARG A 336 163.85 -4.37 50.80
N SER A 337 163.93 -5.69 50.93
CA SER A 337 162.92 -6.61 50.39
C SER A 337 161.55 -6.45 51.07
N VAL A 338 161.52 -6.23 52.39
CA VAL A 338 160.27 -6.04 53.13
C VAL A 338 159.64 -4.69 52.74
N LEU A 339 160.42 -3.61 52.77
CA LEU A 339 159.94 -2.28 52.41
C LEU A 339 159.41 -2.22 50.98
N LYS A 340 160.08 -2.86 50.01
CA LYS A 340 159.59 -2.92 48.62
C LYS A 340 158.29 -3.70 48.48
N LYS A 341 158.05 -4.71 49.32
CA LYS A 341 156.82 -5.50 49.32
C LYS A 341 155.65 -4.71 49.93
N GLU A 342 155.89 -3.97 51.01
CA GLU A 342 154.89 -3.13 51.66
C GLU A 342 154.42 -1.99 50.73
N VAL A 343 155.33 -1.39 49.96
CA VAL A 343 155.00 -0.34 48.97
C VAL A 343 154.13 -0.88 47.83
N VAL A 344 154.38 -2.11 47.38
CA VAL A 344 153.53 -2.78 46.38
C VAL A 344 152.15 -3.09 46.95
N GLN A 345 152.05 -3.42 48.24
CA GLN A 345 150.77 -3.68 48.90
C GLN A 345 149.93 -2.41 49.07
N TYR A 346 150.58 -1.26 49.36
CA TYR A 346 149.95 0.08 49.38
C TYR A 346 149.35 0.49 48.03
N SER A 347 149.82 -0.13 46.93
CA SER A 347 149.34 0.13 45.57
C SER A 347 148.18 -0.77 45.14
N SER A 348 147.89 -1.85 45.87
CA SER A 348 146.93 -2.90 45.44
C SER A 348 145.68 -3.03 46.30
N ASP A 349 145.64 -2.41 47.48
CA ASP A 349 144.39 -2.33 48.25
C ASP A 349 143.50 -1.22 47.68
N GLU A 350 142.29 -1.66 47.30
CA GLU A 350 141.11 -0.92 46.86
C GLU A 350 140.91 -0.76 45.34
N ALA A 351 140.33 -1.80 44.71
CA ALA A 351 139.48 -1.66 43.53
C ALA A 351 138.41 -2.77 43.49
N SER A 352 137.44 -2.74 44.40
CA SER A 352 136.17 -3.46 44.20
C SER A 352 135.07 -2.95 45.15
N GLY A 353 134.62 -1.72 44.93
CA GLY A 353 133.38 -1.18 45.48
C GLY A 353 132.35 -0.99 44.37
N ASP A 354 131.92 -2.08 43.73
CA ASP A 354 130.89 -2.09 42.69
C ASP A 354 129.51 -1.81 43.32
N PHE A 355 129.07 -0.54 43.27
CA PHE A 355 127.73 -0.12 43.68
C PHE A 355 126.74 -0.42 42.54
N GLY A 356 126.13 -1.60 42.59
CA GLY A 356 125.11 -2.03 41.64
C GLY A 356 123.86 -1.12 41.63
N TYR A 357 123.65 -0.39 40.53
CA TYR A 357 122.39 0.28 40.23
C TYR A 357 121.43 -0.67 39.50
N VAL A 358 120.35 -1.06 40.20
CA VAL A 358 119.24 -1.84 39.65
C VAL A 358 118.38 -0.97 38.74
N SER A 359 118.42 -1.21 37.43
CA SER A 359 117.49 -0.62 36.46
C SER A 359 116.09 -1.25 36.61
N ARG A 360 115.09 -0.45 37.01
CA ARG A 360 113.66 -0.80 36.94
C ARG A 360 113.13 -0.53 35.53
N GLY A 361 112.64 -1.57 34.86
CA GLY A 361 111.98 -1.48 33.55
C GLY A 361 110.60 -0.79 33.58
N PRO A 362 110.07 -0.42 32.40
CA PRO A 362 108.84 0.35 32.27
C PRO A 362 107.57 -0.51 32.40
N SER A 363 106.56 0.03 33.10
CA SER A 363 105.23 -0.56 33.27
C SER A 363 104.30 -0.26 32.06
N PRO A 364 103.29 -1.10 31.78
CA PRO A 364 102.64 -1.17 30.47
C PRO A 364 101.49 -0.16 30.25
N VAL A 365 101.34 0.18 28.97
CA VAL A 365 100.32 1.03 28.34
C VAL A 365 98.89 0.49 28.55
N LEU A 366 97.99 1.33 29.05
CA LEU A 366 96.55 1.09 29.10
C LEU A 366 95.94 1.18 27.69
N LYS A 367 95.26 0.10 27.27
CA LYS A 367 94.48 0.00 26.03
C LYS A 367 93.13 0.71 26.22
N ASN A 368 92.87 1.73 25.41
CA ASN A 368 91.55 2.32 25.21
C ASN A 368 90.59 1.29 24.58
N VAL A 369 89.37 1.20 25.13
CA VAL A 369 88.21 0.55 24.50
C VAL A 369 87.15 1.63 24.32
N TYR A 370 86.99 2.10 23.08
CA TYR A 370 85.83 2.85 22.60
C TYR A 370 85.15 2.01 21.52
N GLY A 371 83.83 1.93 21.56
CA GLY A 371 83.01 1.56 20.40
C GLY A 371 81.97 0.48 20.68
N SER A 372 80.74 0.89 20.99
CA SER A 372 79.54 0.11 20.65
C SER A 372 78.45 1.09 20.24
N HIS A 373 78.27 1.15 18.92
CA HIS A 373 77.27 1.90 18.20
C HIS A 373 75.88 1.23 18.35
N GLU A 374 74.87 2.09 18.51
CA GLU A 374 73.53 2.04 17.91
C GLU A 374 72.90 0.69 17.55
N GLN A 375 71.74 0.42 18.14
CA GLN A 375 70.58 -0.10 17.41
C GLN A 375 69.28 0.32 18.11
N GLY A 376 68.63 1.35 17.57
CA GLY A 376 67.24 1.71 17.82
C GLY A 376 66.32 1.16 16.70
N PRO A 377 65.02 0.96 16.97
CA PRO A 377 64.18 0.02 16.25
C PRO A 377 63.63 0.57 14.94
N LYS A 378 63.53 -0.31 13.92
CA LYS A 378 62.81 -0.02 12.67
C LYS A 378 61.31 -0.10 12.91
N GLU A 379 60.66 1.05 12.71
CA GLU A 379 59.23 1.20 12.46
C GLU A 379 58.81 0.34 11.26
N ALA A 380 57.69 -0.38 11.41
CA ALA A 380 56.95 -0.97 10.31
C ALA A 380 55.57 -0.31 10.26
N PHE A 381 55.42 0.63 9.34
CA PHE A 381 54.14 1.17 8.89
C PHE A 381 53.90 0.63 7.46
N LEU A 382 52.69 0.08 7.23
CA LEU A 382 51.90 0.00 5.98
C LEU A 382 50.78 -1.05 6.26
N ALA A 383 49.54 -0.66 6.56
CA ALA A 383 48.49 -0.11 5.69
C ALA A 383 47.75 -1.16 4.84
N ASN A 384 46.43 -1.20 5.05
CA ASN A 384 45.33 -1.61 4.16
C ASN A 384 45.19 -3.10 3.76
N SER A 385 44.22 -3.79 4.37
CA SER A 385 42.91 -4.04 3.75
C SER A 385 41.87 -4.52 4.76
#